data_AF-A0A818WCK0-F1
#
_entry.id   AF-A0A818WCK0-F1
#
_cell.length_a   1.000
_cell.length_b   1.000
_cell.length_c   1.000
_cell.angle_alpha   90.00
_cell.angle_beta   90.00
_cell.angle_gamma   90.00
#
_symmetry.space_group_name_H-M   'P 1'
#
loop_
_entity.id
_entity.type
_entity.pdbx_description
1 polymer ?
#
loop_
_entity_poly.entity_id
_entity_poly.type
_entity_poly.pdbx_seq_one_letter_code
_entity_poly.pdbx_strand_id
1 'polypeptide(L)'
;MGSGTAVAKTAADMVLADDNFSSIVAAVEEGRAIYNNMKQFIRYLISSNIGEVVCMFLTAALGLPESLIPVQLLWVNLVTDGLPATALGFNPPDLDIMERPPRNPKEPLITPWLFFRYMAIGSYVGFAVQNHFTCRSGGKEWENINCSIFDDPHPMTMALSALVSIEMCNALNSLSENQSLLKMPPWKNKYLLYAIG
;
A
#
# COMPACT_ATOMS: atom_id res chain seq x y z
N MET A 1 -2.82 -30.05 -23.25
CA MET A 1 -3.95 -30.99 -23.32
C MET A 1 -3.78 -32.04 -22.23
N GLY A 2 -4.83 -32.28 -21.47
CA GLY A 2 -4.96 -33.28 -20.41
C GLY A 2 -4.90 -34.69 -20.98
N SER A 3 -5.35 -34.90 -22.22
CA SER A 3 -5.11 -36.15 -22.96
C SER A 3 -3.73 -36.23 -23.63
N GLY A 4 -2.90 -35.19 -23.55
CA GLY A 4 -1.59 -35.12 -24.19
C GLY A 4 -0.52 -36.00 -23.53
N THR A 5 0.61 -36.16 -24.21
CA THR A 5 1.75 -36.93 -23.70
C THR A 5 2.33 -36.30 -22.43
N ALA A 6 2.89 -37.13 -21.55
CA ALA A 6 3.52 -36.65 -20.30
C ALA A 6 4.63 -35.63 -20.58
N VAL A 7 5.42 -35.85 -21.64
CA VAL A 7 6.49 -34.94 -22.08
C VAL A 7 5.94 -33.55 -22.42
N ALA A 8 4.81 -33.48 -23.13
CA ALA A 8 4.18 -32.19 -23.46
C ALA A 8 3.63 -31.50 -22.21
N LYS A 9 3.11 -32.24 -21.23
CA LYS A 9 2.63 -31.68 -19.96
C LYS A 9 3.77 -31.14 -19.09
N THR A 10 4.91 -31.83 -19.05
CA THR A 10 6.09 -31.37 -18.27
C THR A 10 6.80 -30.18 -18.90
N ALA A 11 6.65 -29.97 -20.22
CA ALA A 11 7.25 -28.86 -20.93
C ALA A 11 6.38 -27.58 -20.96
N ALA A 12 5.11 -27.66 -20.52
CA ALA A 12 4.17 -26.55 -20.59
C ALA A 12 3.95 -25.89 -19.22
N ASP A 13 3.85 -24.56 -19.19
CA ASP A 13 3.52 -23.80 -17.97
C ASP A 13 2.04 -23.92 -17.56
N MET A 14 1.18 -24.36 -18.49
CA MET A 14 -0.25 -24.55 -18.27
C MET A 14 -0.76 -25.77 -19.05
N VAL A 15 -1.56 -26.61 -18.39
CA VAL A 15 -2.18 -27.81 -18.99
C VAL A 15 -3.70 -27.71 -18.88
N LEU A 16 -4.39 -27.75 -20.02
CA LEU A 16 -5.85 -27.82 -20.08
C LEU A 16 -6.32 -29.20 -19.61
N ALA A 17 -6.99 -29.27 -18.46
CA ALA A 17 -7.45 -30.54 -17.90
C ALA A 17 -8.60 -31.16 -18.72
N ASP A 18 -9.42 -30.32 -19.35
CA ASP A 18 -10.64 -30.68 -20.07
C ASP A 18 -10.49 -30.62 -21.60
N ASP A 19 -9.28 -30.35 -22.11
CA ASP A 19 -9.00 -30.24 -23.54
C ASP A 19 -9.86 -29.21 -24.29
N ASN A 20 -10.39 -28.23 -23.57
CA ASN A 20 -11.27 -27.22 -24.12
C ASN A 20 -10.53 -25.89 -24.34
N PHE A 21 -10.65 -25.32 -25.54
CA PHE A 21 -10.05 -24.01 -25.84
C PHE A 21 -10.68 -22.88 -25.03
N SER A 22 -11.95 -22.99 -24.62
CA SER A 22 -12.59 -21.98 -23.77
C SER A 22 -11.91 -21.82 -22.40
N SER A 23 -11.29 -22.87 -21.87
CA SER A 23 -10.50 -22.81 -20.65
C SER A 23 -9.26 -21.93 -20.77
N ILE A 24 -8.69 -21.77 -21.98
CA ILE A 24 -7.62 -20.79 -22.23
C ILE A 24 -8.16 -19.36 -22.09
N VAL A 25 -9.34 -19.09 -22.65
CA VAL A 25 -9.96 -17.75 -22.58
C VAL A 25 -10.27 -17.38 -21.13
N ALA A 26 -10.84 -18.32 -20.37
CA ALA A 26 -11.09 -18.15 -18.94
C ALA A 26 -9.79 -17.92 -18.16
N ALA A 27 -8.72 -18.66 -18.45
CA ALA A 27 -7.42 -18.46 -17.82
C ALA A 27 -6.80 -17.09 -18.14
N VAL A 28 -7.01 -16.58 -19.36
CA VAL A 28 -6.56 -15.22 -19.74
C VAL A 28 -7.35 -14.15 -19.01
N GLU A 29 -8.67 -14.32 -18.85
CA GLU A 29 -9.52 -13.41 -18.08
C GLU A 29 -9.09 -13.34 -16.61
N GLU A 30 -8.89 -14.50 -15.97
CA GLU A 30 -8.39 -14.60 -14.60
C GLU A 30 -6.98 -14.02 -14.46
N GLY A 31 -6.09 -14.28 -15.43
CA GLY A 31 -4.74 -13.71 -15.44
C GLY A 31 -4.74 -12.17 -15.50
N ARG A 32 -5.68 -11.57 -16.23
CA ARG A 32 -5.86 -10.12 -16.26
C ARG A 32 -6.37 -9.60 -14.92
N ALA A 33 -7.31 -10.31 -14.28
CA ALA A 33 -7.87 -9.93 -12.99
C ALA A 33 -6.79 -9.94 -11.89
N ILE A 34 -6.03 -11.04 -11.79
CA ILE A 34 -4.91 -11.19 -10.85
C ILE A 34 -3.88 -10.07 -11.06
N TYR A 35 -3.51 -9.77 -12.31
CA TYR A 35 -2.54 -8.72 -12.59
C TYR A 35 -3.01 -7.33 -12.14
N ASN A 36 -4.29 -6.99 -12.37
CA ASN A 36 -4.84 -5.70 -11.94
C ASN A 36 -4.84 -5.57 -10.41
N ASN A 37 -5.23 -6.63 -9.71
CA ASN A 37 -5.20 -6.68 -8.24
C ASN A 37 -3.75 -6.59 -7.73
N MET A 38 -2.82 -7.29 -8.38
CA MET A 38 -1.38 -7.18 -8.10
C MET A 38 -0.85 -5.77 -8.25
N LYS A 39 -1.21 -5.10 -9.34
CA LYS A 39 -0.82 -3.70 -9.59
C LYS A 39 -1.28 -2.80 -8.45
N GLN A 40 -2.50 -2.99 -7.94
CA GLN A 40 -3.05 -2.20 -6.84
C GLN A 40 -2.32 -2.42 -5.52
N PHE A 41 -2.14 -3.66 -5.06
CA PHE A 41 -1.48 -3.87 -3.77
C PHE A 41 0.01 -3.52 -3.81
N ILE A 42 0.70 -3.72 -4.94
CA ILE A 42 2.10 -3.29 -5.09
C ILE A 42 2.21 -1.77 -4.99
N ARG A 43 1.28 -1.03 -5.61
CA ARG A 43 1.24 0.43 -5.50
C ARG A 43 0.93 0.90 -4.09
N TYR A 44 0.07 0.19 -3.37
CA TYR A 44 -0.23 0.45 -1.97
C TYR A 44 1.02 0.26 -1.08
N LEU A 45 1.72 -0.88 -1.18
CA LEU A 45 2.93 -1.13 -0.39
C LEU A 45 4.07 -0.14 -0.73
N ILE A 46 4.28 0.17 -2.00
CA ILE A 46 5.32 1.15 -2.38
C ILE A 46 4.92 2.57 -1.90
N SER A 47 3.63 2.90 -1.95
CA SER A 47 3.13 4.17 -1.42
C SER A 47 3.47 4.35 0.06
N SER A 48 3.12 3.36 0.88
CA SER A 48 3.37 3.38 2.33
C SER A 48 4.86 3.59 2.62
N ASN A 49 5.70 2.75 2.01
CA ASN A 49 7.16 2.85 2.11
C ASN A 49 7.72 4.23 1.73
N ILE A 50 7.19 4.89 0.67
CA ILE A 50 7.63 6.24 0.27
C ILE A 50 7.28 7.26 1.37
N GLY A 51 6.07 7.18 1.93
CA GLY A 51 5.63 8.06 3.01
C GLY A 51 6.50 7.94 4.26
N GLU A 52 6.80 6.71 4.67
CA GLU A 52 7.67 6.41 5.81
C GLU A 52 9.09 6.95 5.61
N VAL A 53 9.68 6.71 4.44
CA VAL A 53 11.04 7.18 4.12
C VAL A 53 11.10 8.70 4.08
N VAL A 54 10.11 9.37 3.48
CA VAL A 54 10.04 10.84 3.46
C VAL A 54 9.90 11.40 4.88
N CYS A 55 9.07 10.79 5.72
CA CYS A 55 8.91 11.19 7.11
C CYS A 55 10.24 11.09 7.87
N MET A 56 10.90 9.93 7.82
CA MET A 56 12.19 9.73 8.49
C MET A 56 13.27 10.68 7.97
N PHE A 57 13.33 10.88 6.64
CA PHE A 57 14.31 11.77 6.03
C PHE A 57 14.11 13.21 6.48
N LEU A 58 12.88 13.70 6.55
CA LEU A 58 12.58 15.06 7.02
C LEU A 58 12.89 15.24 8.51
N THR A 59 12.50 14.28 9.36
CA THR A 59 12.80 14.31 10.80
C THR A 59 14.32 14.34 11.04
N ALA A 60 15.08 13.50 10.33
CA ALA A 60 16.53 13.47 10.43
C ALA A 60 17.21 14.74 9.88
N ALA A 61 16.76 15.24 8.72
CA ALA A 61 17.31 16.44 8.09
C ALA A 61 17.09 17.71 8.95
N LEU A 62 16.00 17.74 9.72
CA LEU A 62 15.67 18.85 10.62
C LEU A 62 16.24 18.67 12.04
N GLY A 63 16.95 17.58 12.31
CA GLY A 63 17.56 17.30 13.62
C GLY A 63 16.54 17.09 14.74
N LEU A 64 15.38 16.54 14.41
CA LEU A 64 14.29 16.30 15.34
C LEU A 64 14.42 14.92 16.00
N PRO A 65 13.81 14.72 17.19
CA PRO A 65 13.73 13.39 17.79
C PRO A 65 13.02 12.40 16.85
N GLU A 66 13.51 11.16 16.83
CA GLU A 66 12.98 10.11 15.99
C GLU A 66 11.49 9.88 16.27
N SER A 67 10.65 10.03 15.26
CA SER A 67 9.20 9.91 15.42
C SER A 67 8.73 8.45 15.44
N LEU A 68 9.50 7.55 14.83
CA LEU A 68 9.20 6.12 14.68
C LEU A 68 10.49 5.31 14.82
N ILE A 69 10.43 4.23 15.59
CA ILE A 69 11.55 3.30 15.79
C ILE A 69 11.52 2.24 14.68
N PRO A 70 12.67 1.72 14.19
CA PRO A 70 12.70 0.69 13.15
C PRO A 70 11.84 -0.55 13.42
N VAL A 71 11.68 -0.95 14.68
CA VAL A 71 10.83 -2.08 15.08
C VAL A 71 9.34 -1.79 14.81
N GLN A 72 8.88 -0.55 15.02
CA GLN A 72 7.51 -0.13 14.73
C GLN A 72 7.25 -0.14 13.23
N LEU A 73 8.20 0.36 12.43
CA LEU A 73 8.11 0.36 10.97
C LEU A 73 8.08 -1.05 10.38
N LEU A 74 8.85 -1.98 10.94
CA LEU A 74 8.81 -3.38 10.51
C LEU A 74 7.42 -3.99 10.78
N TRP A 75 6.84 -3.70 11.95
CA TRP A 75 5.49 -4.16 12.29
C TRP A 75 4.42 -3.56 11.37
N VAL A 76 4.52 -2.26 11.05
CA VAL A 76 3.61 -1.59 10.12
C VAL A 76 3.67 -2.24 8.74
N ASN A 77 4.86 -2.30 8.13
CA ASN A 77 5.01 -2.81 6.76
C ASN A 77 4.68 -4.30 6.62
N LEU A 78 4.97 -5.10 7.64
CA LEU A 78 4.75 -6.54 7.56
C LEU A 78 3.32 -6.94 7.91
N VAL A 79 2.80 -6.43 9.02
CA VAL A 79 1.53 -6.88 9.58
C VAL A 79 0.41 -5.91 9.23
N THR A 80 0.60 -4.63 9.54
CA THR A 80 -0.46 -3.64 9.42
C THR A 80 -0.83 -3.39 7.95
N ASP A 81 0.17 -3.27 7.08
CA ASP A 81 -0.03 -3.11 5.64
C ASP A 81 -0.16 -4.45 4.91
N GLY A 82 0.45 -5.52 5.44
CA GLY A 82 0.39 -6.84 4.82
C GLY A 82 -1.02 -7.40 4.73
N LEU A 83 -1.86 -7.17 5.74
CA LEU A 83 -3.24 -7.62 5.76
C LEU A 83 -4.11 -6.92 4.68
N PRO A 84 -4.20 -5.57 4.63
CA PRO A 84 -4.89 -4.87 3.54
C PRO A 84 -4.30 -5.17 2.17
N ALA A 85 -2.98 -5.27 2.02
CA ALA A 85 -2.34 -5.61 0.75
C ALA A 85 -2.78 -6.97 0.21
N THR A 86 -2.86 -7.97 1.09
CA THR A 86 -3.37 -9.30 0.73
C THR A 86 -4.85 -9.24 0.38
N ALA A 87 -5.64 -8.46 1.12
CA ALA A 87 -7.05 -8.28 0.86
C ALA A 87 -7.35 -7.60 -0.48
N LEU A 88 -6.53 -6.64 -0.92
CA LEU A 88 -6.59 -6.04 -2.25
C LEU A 88 -6.37 -7.07 -3.37
N GLY A 89 -5.67 -8.16 -3.09
CA GLY A 89 -5.54 -9.32 -3.99
C GLY A 89 -6.88 -9.96 -4.35
N PHE A 90 -7.89 -9.82 -3.48
CA PHE A 90 -9.25 -10.35 -3.65
C PHE A 90 -10.25 -9.31 -4.17
N ASN A 91 -9.77 -8.23 -4.79
CA ASN A 91 -10.65 -7.25 -5.43
C ASN A 91 -11.46 -7.90 -6.57
N PRO A 92 -12.74 -7.53 -6.73
CA PRO A 92 -13.55 -8.03 -7.83
C PRO A 92 -12.99 -7.55 -9.17
N PRO A 93 -13.01 -8.38 -10.22
CA PRO A 93 -12.52 -7.98 -11.54
C PRO A 93 -13.40 -6.88 -12.16
N ASP A 94 -12.78 -6.04 -12.99
CA ASP A 94 -13.47 -5.04 -13.82
C ASP A 94 -14.37 -5.74 -14.85
N LEU A 95 -15.59 -5.20 -15.09
CA LEU A 95 -16.53 -5.78 -16.06
C LEU A 95 -16.04 -5.69 -17.51
N ASP A 96 -15.20 -4.71 -17.82
CA ASP A 96 -14.62 -4.44 -19.14
C ASP A 96 -13.23 -5.06 -19.33
N ILE A 97 -12.84 -6.02 -18.47
CA ILE A 97 -11.47 -6.58 -18.45
C ILE A 97 -11.08 -7.30 -19.75
N MET A 98 -12.06 -7.91 -20.42
CA MET A 98 -11.87 -8.61 -21.70
C MET A 98 -12.04 -7.69 -22.92
N GLU A 99 -12.65 -6.52 -22.76
CA GLU A 99 -12.82 -5.54 -23.83
C GLU A 99 -11.54 -4.73 -24.06
N ARG A 100 -10.69 -4.60 -23.03
CA ARG A 100 -9.41 -3.89 -23.12
C ARG A 100 -8.36 -4.69 -23.92
N PRO A 101 -7.49 -4.03 -24.70
CA PRO A 101 -6.41 -4.71 -25.39
C PRO A 101 -5.38 -5.30 -24.40
N PRO A 102 -4.56 -6.28 -24.82
CA PRO A 102 -3.46 -6.79 -23.99
C PRO A 102 -2.53 -5.67 -23.54
N ARG A 103 -2.12 -5.73 -22.27
CA ARG A 103 -1.23 -4.73 -21.65
C ARG A 103 0.10 -4.64 -22.40
N ASN A 104 0.65 -3.43 -22.48
CA ASN A 104 2.02 -3.22 -22.90
C ASN A 104 3.01 -3.62 -21.77
N PRO A 105 3.97 -4.53 -22.01
CA PRO A 105 4.97 -4.91 -21.01
C PRO A 105 5.77 -3.75 -20.41
N LYS A 106 5.92 -2.65 -21.16
CA LYS A 106 6.69 -1.45 -20.79
C LYS A 106 5.91 -0.42 -19.96
N GLU A 107 4.63 -0.68 -19.65
CA GLU A 107 3.84 0.26 -18.84
C GLU A 107 4.40 0.32 -17.41
N PRO A 108 4.73 1.51 -16.89
CA PRO A 108 5.24 1.66 -15.54
C PRO A 108 4.14 1.38 -14.50
N LEU A 109 4.54 0.75 -13.38
CA LEU A 109 3.62 0.52 -12.27
C LEU A 109 3.28 1.83 -11.55
N ILE A 110 4.25 2.73 -11.36
CA ILE A 110 4.07 4.01 -10.67
C ILE A 110 3.98 5.12 -11.71
N THR A 111 2.88 5.86 -11.72
CA THR A 111 2.76 7.06 -12.55
C THR A 111 3.38 8.26 -11.83
N PRO A 112 3.93 9.26 -12.55
CA PRO A 112 4.50 10.47 -11.93
C PRO A 112 3.50 11.21 -11.04
N TRP A 113 2.22 11.17 -11.39
CA TRP A 113 1.14 11.71 -10.57
C TRP A 113 1.01 11.00 -9.22
N LEU A 114 1.05 9.67 -9.24
CA LEU A 114 1.00 8.85 -8.02
C LEU A 114 2.19 9.15 -7.11
N PHE A 115 3.38 9.28 -7.69
CA PHE A 115 4.60 9.66 -6.97
C PHE A 115 4.47 11.04 -6.30
N PHE A 116 3.98 12.05 -7.04
CA PHE A 116 3.77 13.39 -6.49
C PHE A 116 2.72 13.40 -5.37
N ARG A 117 1.61 12.67 -5.53
CA ARG A 117 0.56 12.54 -4.51
C ARG A 117 1.13 12.05 -3.18
N TYR A 118 1.99 11.02 -3.22
CA TYR A 118 2.56 10.44 -2.01
C TYR A 118 3.69 11.26 -1.41
N MET A 119 4.48 11.98 -2.22
CA MET A 119 5.39 13.00 -1.67
C MET A 119 4.63 14.10 -0.90
N ALA A 120 3.47 14.53 -1.40
CA ALA A 120 2.64 15.52 -0.73
C ALA A 120 2.06 14.98 0.58
N ILE A 121 1.61 13.72 0.62
CA ILE A 121 1.07 13.09 1.83
C ILE A 121 2.19 12.84 2.86
N GLY A 122 3.33 12.28 2.44
CA GLY A 122 4.47 12.02 3.31
C GLY A 122 5.05 13.30 3.92
N SER A 123 5.13 14.39 3.14
CA SER A 123 5.51 15.70 3.68
C SER A 123 4.47 16.24 4.66
N TYR A 124 3.16 16.12 4.36
CA TYR A 124 2.10 16.53 5.28
C TYR A 124 2.19 15.81 6.63
N VAL A 125 2.40 14.49 6.65
CA VAL A 125 2.56 13.71 7.89
C VAL A 125 3.82 14.14 8.64
N GLY A 126 4.95 14.29 7.94
CA GLY A 126 6.19 14.80 8.53
C GLY A 126 5.98 16.17 9.20
N PHE A 127 5.28 17.09 8.54
CA PHE A 127 4.92 18.40 9.10
C PHE A 127 3.85 18.33 10.21
N ALA A 128 2.96 17.35 10.20
CA ALA A 128 1.97 17.18 11.27
C ALA A 128 2.65 16.75 12.57
N VAL A 129 3.62 15.82 12.48
CA VAL A 129 4.43 15.39 13.63
C VAL A 129 5.36 16.52 14.12
N GLN A 130 5.81 17.40 13.21
CA GLN A 130 6.60 18.61 13.53
C GLN A 130 5.93 19.51 14.57
N ASN A 131 4.60 19.68 14.52
CA ASN A 131 3.88 20.61 15.40
C ASN A 131 3.78 20.12 16.86
N HIS A 132 4.13 18.87 17.15
CA HIS A 132 4.04 18.30 18.50
C HIS A 132 5.39 18.23 19.23
N PHE A 133 6.52 18.49 18.54
CA PHE A 133 7.87 18.19 19.05
C PHE A 133 8.87 19.36 18.96
N THR A 134 8.43 20.60 18.84
CA THR A 134 9.35 21.74 18.86
C THR A 134 9.79 22.09 20.27
N CYS A 135 10.78 21.37 20.79
CA CYS A 135 11.73 21.98 21.69
C CYS A 135 12.77 22.70 20.85
N ARG A 136 12.47 23.95 20.50
CA ARG A 136 13.52 24.87 20.11
C ARG A 136 14.20 25.32 21.40
N SER A 137 15.33 24.69 21.70
CA SER A 137 16.27 25.11 22.75
C SER A 137 16.40 26.64 22.72
N GLY A 138 15.95 27.32 23.78
CA GLY A 138 16.12 28.77 23.96
C GLY A 138 14.86 29.62 24.23
N GLY A 139 13.66 29.04 24.37
CA GLY A 139 12.49 29.78 24.86
C GLY A 139 12.43 29.81 26.39
N LYS A 140 12.21 30.98 27.01
CA LYS A 140 12.03 31.15 28.47
C LYS A 140 10.89 30.30 29.08
N GLU A 141 10.07 29.64 28.27
CA GLU A 141 9.00 28.73 28.68
C GLU A 141 9.48 27.33 29.12
N TRP A 142 10.73 26.94 28.80
CA TRP A 142 11.25 25.58 29.02
C TRP A 142 12.30 25.47 30.13
N GLU A 143 12.45 26.51 30.96
CA GLU A 143 13.56 26.67 31.92
C GLU A 143 13.59 25.64 33.07
N ASN A 144 12.65 24.69 33.13
CA ASN A 144 12.61 23.60 34.14
C ASN A 144 12.09 22.25 33.59
N ILE A 145 12.09 22.04 32.27
CA ILE A 145 11.54 20.82 31.68
C ILE A 145 12.69 19.85 31.38
N ASN A 146 12.59 18.65 31.94
CA ASN A 146 13.60 17.61 31.84
C ASN A 146 13.61 17.02 30.42
N CYS A 147 14.79 16.87 29.81
CA CYS A 147 14.93 16.36 28.43
C CYS A 147 14.48 14.89 28.27
N SER A 148 14.14 14.18 29.35
CA SER A 148 13.55 12.84 29.29
C SER A 148 12.19 12.80 28.58
N ILE A 149 11.55 13.94 28.34
CA ILE A 149 10.29 14.04 27.59
C ILE A 149 10.44 13.71 26.09
N PHE A 150 11.66 13.68 25.54
CA PHE A 150 11.91 13.27 24.15
C PHE A 150 11.94 11.76 23.96
N ASP A 151 12.14 10.99 25.04
CA ASP A 151 12.03 9.52 25.05
C ASP A 151 10.62 9.06 25.47
N ASP A 152 9.66 9.99 25.57
CA ASP A 152 8.31 9.66 25.99
C ASP A 152 7.59 8.82 24.91
N PRO A 153 7.00 7.67 25.26
CA PRO A 153 6.29 6.82 24.31
C PRO A 153 5.00 7.45 23.74
N HIS A 154 4.42 8.45 24.40
CA HIS A 154 3.15 9.07 23.98
C HIS A 154 3.18 9.67 22.56
N PRO A 155 4.13 10.56 22.23
CA PRO A 155 4.15 11.18 20.91
C PRO A 155 4.58 10.21 19.78
N MET A 156 5.41 9.20 20.07
CA MET A 156 5.67 8.10 19.13
C MET A 156 4.40 7.28 18.85
N THR A 157 3.58 7.05 19.88
CA THR A 157 2.28 6.37 19.75
C THR A 157 1.29 7.19 18.92
N MET A 158 1.29 8.52 19.05
CA MET A 158 0.46 9.40 18.22
C MET A 158 0.90 9.38 16.75
N ALA A 159 2.21 9.44 16.48
CA ALA A 159 2.75 9.34 15.13
C ALA A 159 2.41 7.99 14.49
N LEU A 160 2.60 6.89 15.22
CA LEU A 160 2.24 5.54 14.78
C LEU A 160 0.73 5.42 14.49
N SER A 161 -0.13 5.91 15.39
CA SER A 161 -1.58 5.84 15.22
C SER A 161 -2.07 6.65 14.02
N ALA A 162 -1.48 7.84 13.79
CA ALA A 162 -1.77 8.66 12.63
C ALA A 162 -1.34 7.97 11.34
N LEU A 163 -0.15 7.37 11.32
CA LEU A 163 0.36 6.61 10.17
C LEU A 163 -0.55 5.43 9.84
N VAL A 164 -0.88 4.59 10.81
CA VAL A 164 -1.78 3.44 10.62
C VAL A 164 -3.14 3.90 10.10
N SER A 165 -3.70 4.97 10.65
CA SER A 165 -4.98 5.51 10.19
C SER A 165 -4.94 5.98 8.73
N ILE A 166 -3.83 6.64 8.34
CA ILE A 166 -3.61 7.09 6.97
C ILE A 166 -3.45 5.90 6.03
N GLU A 167 -2.71 4.87 6.41
CA GLU A 167 -2.54 3.67 5.59
C GLU A 167 -3.86 2.91 5.40
N MET A 168 -4.69 2.80 6.43
CA MET A 168 -6.03 2.22 6.27
C MET A 168 -6.90 3.03 5.28
N CYS A 169 -6.81 4.37 5.33
CA CYS A 169 -7.49 5.22 4.35
C CYS A 169 -6.89 5.08 2.94
N ASN A 170 -5.57 4.90 2.84
CA ASN A 170 -4.86 4.70 1.60
C ASN A 170 -5.19 3.35 0.96
N ALA A 171 -5.38 2.30 1.76
CA ALA A 171 -5.84 0.99 1.33
C ALA A 171 -7.23 1.07 0.70
N LEU A 172 -8.16 1.84 1.29
CA LEU A 172 -9.46 2.12 0.68
C LEU A 172 -9.32 2.86 -0.64
N ASN A 173 -8.48 3.91 -0.70
CA ASN A 173 -8.21 4.61 -1.95
C ASN A 173 -7.52 3.75 -3.02
N SER A 174 -6.95 2.61 -2.62
CA SER A 174 -6.29 1.65 -3.51
C SER A 174 -7.25 0.59 -4.06
N LEU A 175 -8.54 0.60 -3.66
CA LEU A 175 -9.61 -0.24 -4.25
C LEU A 175 -9.76 -0.03 -5.76
N SER A 176 -9.58 1.21 -6.23
CA SER A 176 -9.66 1.53 -7.65
C SER A 176 -8.64 2.61 -8.02
N GLU A 177 -8.04 2.50 -9.21
CA GLU A 177 -7.09 3.52 -9.69
C GLU A 177 -7.83 4.79 -10.16
N ASN A 178 -8.97 4.63 -10.81
CA ASN A 178 -9.67 5.72 -11.50
C ASN A 178 -11.10 5.95 -11.00
N GLN A 179 -11.70 4.97 -10.30
CA GLN A 179 -13.06 5.12 -9.80
C GLN A 179 -13.04 5.71 -8.40
N SER A 180 -13.90 6.70 -8.17
CA SER A 180 -14.13 7.23 -6.83
C SER A 180 -14.76 6.17 -5.93
N LEU A 181 -14.52 6.26 -4.62
CA LEU A 181 -15.15 5.41 -3.59
C LEU A 181 -16.69 5.46 -3.61
N LEU A 182 -17.27 6.51 -4.17
CA LEU A 182 -18.72 6.60 -4.36
C LEU A 182 -19.25 5.64 -5.45
N LYS A 183 -18.43 5.36 -6.47
CA LYS A 183 -18.76 4.47 -7.58
C LYS A 183 -18.34 3.03 -7.27
N MET A 184 -17.19 2.86 -6.63
CA MET A 184 -16.71 1.57 -6.11
C MET A 184 -16.63 1.62 -4.59
N PRO A 185 -17.72 1.29 -3.89
CA PRO A 185 -17.76 1.47 -2.45
C PRO A 185 -16.93 0.42 -1.70
N PRO A 186 -16.43 0.74 -0.49
CA PRO A 186 -15.56 -0.12 0.30
C PRO A 186 -16.10 -1.54 0.55
N TRP A 187 -17.41 -1.68 0.70
CA TRP A 187 -18.08 -2.96 0.95
C TRP A 187 -18.10 -3.92 -0.24
N LYS A 188 -17.60 -3.52 -1.42
CA LYS A 188 -17.37 -4.43 -2.54
C LYS A 188 -16.31 -5.47 -2.23
N ASN A 189 -15.28 -5.10 -1.46
CA ASN A 189 -14.29 -6.03 -0.96
C ASN A 189 -14.46 -6.22 0.55
N LYS A 190 -15.19 -7.26 0.93
CA LYS A 190 -15.40 -7.59 2.36
C LYS A 190 -14.10 -7.99 3.04
N TYR A 191 -13.17 -8.64 2.32
CA TYR A 191 -11.87 -9.02 2.87
C TYR A 191 -11.05 -7.78 3.25
N LEU A 192 -11.14 -6.71 2.46
CA LEU A 192 -10.46 -5.45 2.79
C LEU A 192 -11.03 -4.82 4.06
N LEU A 193 -12.35 -4.86 4.23
CA LEU A 193 -12.97 -4.36 5.47
C LEU A 193 -12.57 -5.18 6.70
N TYR A 194 -12.48 -6.51 6.58
CA TYR A 194 -11.98 -7.37 7.66
C TYR A 194 -10.48 -7.23 7.92
N ALA A 195 -9.71 -6.78 6.93
CA ALA A 195 -8.28 -6.52 7.10
C ALA A 195 -8.02 -5.17 7.79
N ILE A 196 -8.94 -4.21 7.66
CA ILE A 196 -8.84 -2.87 8.25
C ILE A 196 -9.44 -2.81 9.66
N GLY A 197 -10.53 -3.54 9.92
CA GLY A 197 -11.28 -3.53 11.19
C GLY A 197 -10.81 -4.59 12.18
#